data_AF-A0A921ZZR0-F1
#
_entry.id   AF-A0A921ZZR0-F1
#
_cell.length_a   1.000
_cell.length_b   1.000
_cell.length_c   1.000
_cell.angle_alpha   90.00
_cell.angle_beta   90.00
_cell.angle_gamma   90.00
#
_symmetry.space_group_name_H-M   'P 1'
#
loop_
_entity.id
_entity.type
_entity.pdbx_description
1 polymer ?
#
loop_
_entity_poly.entity_id
_entity_poly.type
_entity_poly.pdbx_seq_one_letter_code
_entity_poly.pdbx_strand_id
1 'polypeptide(L)'
;MCHEGGCGACIVTIRAALPPSHEMKTFAVNSCLVSVLSCHGWEVITVEGIGNKMTGYHDIQRRLASFNGTQCGYCTPGWVMNMYSLTEANKDLTTSQIENSFAGNMCRCTGYRPIADAFKTFAKDADKALLDRLGDLEDISTIKSCGIKCTAKCPKKCHKDEDLNIAEGFTIVTKNEMIVVDCGTHKWYKAFSLDDVFKAMNSGEYKLIAEFVKGPITTCPTLYLPRI
;
A
#
# COMPACT_ATOMS: atom_id res chain seq x y z
N MET A 1 -13.16 4.10 9.67
CA MET A 1 -14.48 3.51 9.33
C MET A 1 -14.86 2.46 10.36
N CYS A 2 -14.43 1.20 10.23
CA CYS A 2 -14.74 0.16 11.23
C CYS A 2 -13.76 0.14 12.41
N HIS A 3 -12.51 0.56 12.20
CA HIS A 3 -11.44 0.55 13.23
C HIS A 3 -11.09 -0.82 13.82
N GLU A 4 -11.50 -1.89 13.15
CA GLU A 4 -11.30 -3.29 13.57
C GLU A 4 -10.67 -4.15 12.47
N GLY A 5 -10.26 -3.55 11.35
CA GLY A 5 -9.64 -4.23 10.21
C GLY A 5 -10.59 -5.00 9.29
N GLY A 6 -11.91 -4.96 9.52
CA GLY A 6 -12.88 -5.71 8.72
C GLY A 6 -13.23 -5.10 7.35
N CYS A 7 -13.05 -3.78 7.15
CA CYS A 7 -13.56 -3.11 5.95
C CYS A 7 -12.55 -2.85 4.82
N GLY A 8 -11.25 -2.87 5.11
CA GLY A 8 -10.19 -2.58 4.13
C GLY A 8 -10.08 -1.14 3.63
N ALA A 9 -10.93 -0.22 4.06
CA ALA A 9 -10.89 1.18 3.59
C ALA A 9 -9.59 1.92 3.99
N CYS A 10 -8.93 1.45 5.05
CA CYS A 10 -7.69 2.02 5.59
C CYS A 10 -6.44 1.26 5.14
N ILE A 11 -6.48 0.55 4.01
CA ILE A 11 -5.31 -0.20 3.54
C ILE A 11 -4.23 0.76 3.05
N VAL A 12 -3.01 0.50 3.50
CA VAL A 12 -1.77 1.13 3.04
C VAL A 12 -0.78 0.04 2.66
N THR A 13 0.20 0.39 1.83
CA THR A 13 1.27 -0.51 1.44
C THR A 13 2.49 -0.28 2.33
N ILE A 14 3.06 -1.35 2.82
CA ILE A 14 4.29 -1.34 3.60
C ILE A 14 5.38 -2.03 2.79
N ARG A 15 6.55 -1.41 2.72
CA ARG A 15 7.78 -2.07 2.29
C ARG A 15 8.76 -2.08 3.47
N ALA A 16 9.13 -3.27 3.93
CA ALA A 16 9.96 -3.43 5.12
C ALA A 16 10.79 -4.72 5.07
N ALA A 17 11.94 -4.71 5.74
CA ALA A 17 12.75 -5.90 5.96
C ALA A 17 12.10 -6.75 7.06
N LEU A 18 11.58 -7.93 6.71
CA LEU A 18 10.91 -8.80 7.67
C LEU A 18 11.90 -9.74 8.37
N PRO A 19 11.91 -9.82 9.71
CA PRO A 19 12.60 -10.89 10.43
C PRO A 19 12.01 -12.27 10.10
N PRO A 20 12.80 -13.36 10.20
CA PRO A 20 14.23 -13.40 10.51
C PRO A 20 15.13 -13.24 9.27
N SER A 21 14.59 -13.30 8.05
CA SER A 21 15.39 -13.28 6.82
C SER A 21 15.96 -11.91 6.48
N HIS A 22 15.43 -10.83 7.07
CA HIS A 22 15.73 -9.44 6.73
C HIS A 22 15.51 -9.12 5.24
N GLU A 23 14.69 -9.92 4.57
CA GLU A 23 14.32 -9.71 3.19
C GLU A 23 13.32 -8.57 3.09
N MET A 24 13.57 -7.63 2.18
CA MET A 24 12.64 -6.55 1.86
C MET A 24 11.39 -7.15 1.21
N LYS A 25 10.24 -6.97 1.86
CA LYS A 25 8.95 -7.42 1.34
C LYS A 25 7.97 -6.27 1.27
N THR A 26 7.14 -6.29 0.24
CA THR A 26 6.01 -5.36 0.07
C THR A 26 4.72 -6.08 0.39
N PHE A 27 3.86 -5.50 1.23
CA PHE A 27 2.57 -6.09 1.61
C PHE A 27 1.54 -5.03 2.03
N ALA A 28 0.26 -5.39 1.96
CA ALA A 28 -0.85 -4.56 2.40
C ALA A 28 -1.13 -4.73 3.90
N VAL A 29 -1.44 -3.65 4.60
CA VAL A 29 -1.89 -3.67 6.00
C VAL A 29 -3.09 -2.77 6.22
N ASN A 30 -3.94 -3.12 7.18
CA ASN A 30 -4.98 -2.22 7.69
C ASN A 30 -4.34 -1.23 8.67
N SER A 31 -4.19 0.04 8.28
CA SER A 31 -3.52 1.04 9.13
C SER A 31 -4.20 1.26 10.49
N CYS A 32 -5.50 1.00 10.61
CA CYS A 32 -6.21 1.11 11.88
C CYS A 32 -5.77 0.07 12.94
N LEU A 33 -5.07 -0.99 12.54
CA LEU A 33 -4.56 -2.03 13.44
C LEU A 33 -3.05 -1.95 13.68
N VAL A 34 -2.35 -1.06 12.97
CA VAL A 34 -0.89 -0.95 13.03
C VAL A 34 -0.51 0.22 13.91
N SER A 35 0.34 -0.03 14.91
CA SER A 35 0.87 1.04 15.75
C SER A 35 1.96 1.81 15.01
N VAL A 36 1.95 3.14 15.09
CA VAL A 36 3.03 3.99 14.55
C VAL A 36 4.41 3.60 15.08
N LEU A 37 4.46 3.04 16.29
CA LEU A 37 5.69 2.63 16.96
C LEU A 37 6.27 1.32 16.38
N SER A 38 5.44 0.52 15.69
CA SER A 38 5.89 -0.66 14.96
C SER A 38 6.57 -0.29 13.64
N CYS A 39 6.16 0.84 13.04
CA CYS A 39 6.60 1.32 11.72
C CYS A 39 8.06 1.79 11.65
N HIS A 40 8.84 1.68 12.74
CA HIS A 40 10.25 2.04 12.71
C HIS A 40 11.02 1.19 11.68
N GLY A 41 11.58 1.86 10.67
CA GLY A 41 12.29 1.22 9.54
C GLY A 41 11.38 0.72 8.41
N TRP A 42 10.09 1.09 8.43
CA TRP A 42 9.14 0.74 7.37
C TRP A 42 8.96 1.91 6.40
N GLU A 43 8.87 1.60 5.11
CA GLU A 43 8.38 2.53 4.10
C GLU A 43 6.85 2.39 4.02
N VAL A 44 6.13 3.45 4.40
CA VAL A 44 4.66 3.50 4.37
C VAL A 44 4.22 4.28 3.15
N ILE A 45 3.47 3.64 2.25
CA ILE A 45 2.98 4.23 1.02
C ILE A 45 1.45 4.30 1.09
N THR A 46 0.90 5.50 0.89
CA THR A 46 -0.55 5.77 0.86
C THR A 46 -1.02 6.02 -0.57
N VAL A 47 -2.34 6.18 -0.75
CA VAL A 47 -2.97 6.37 -2.08
C VAL A 47 -2.48 7.63 -2.79
N GLU A 48 -2.14 8.67 -2.04
CA GLU A 48 -1.61 9.93 -2.55
C GLU A 48 -0.17 9.78 -3.06
N GLY A 49 0.58 8.84 -2.47
CA GLY A 49 1.98 8.57 -2.78
C GLY A 49 2.19 7.87 -4.12
N ILE A 50 1.21 7.08 -4.59
CA ILE A 50 1.32 6.37 -5.87
C ILE A 50 0.88 7.22 -7.07
N GLY A 51 0.10 8.29 -6.86
CA GLY A 51 -0.40 9.12 -7.94
C GLY A 51 -1.49 10.10 -7.50
N ASN A 52 -1.49 11.29 -8.10
CA ASN A 52 -2.41 12.37 -7.78
C ASN A 52 -2.59 13.34 -8.97
N LYS A 53 -3.36 14.41 -8.79
CA LYS A 53 -3.65 15.39 -9.85
C LYS A 53 -2.42 16.17 -10.34
N MET A 54 -1.38 16.30 -9.53
CA MET A 54 -0.18 17.08 -9.85
C MET A 54 0.85 16.22 -10.59
N THR A 55 1.07 14.99 -10.14
CA THR A 55 2.09 14.07 -10.70
C THR A 55 1.53 13.05 -11.69
N GLY A 56 0.22 12.99 -11.84
CA GLY A 56 -0.48 11.98 -12.63
C GLY A 56 -0.90 10.78 -11.79
N TYR A 57 -1.96 10.10 -12.26
CA TYR A 57 -2.52 8.92 -11.60
C TYR A 57 -1.79 7.64 -12.00
N HIS A 58 -1.62 6.72 -11.03
CA HIS A 58 -1.11 5.37 -11.26
C HIS A 58 -2.05 4.57 -12.16
N ASP A 59 -1.54 3.60 -12.91
CA ASP A 59 -2.35 2.80 -13.84
C ASP A 59 -3.49 2.04 -13.14
N ILE A 60 -3.28 1.61 -11.89
CA ILE A 60 -4.33 1.01 -11.05
C ILE A 60 -5.47 2.00 -10.78
N GLN A 61 -5.14 3.27 -10.48
CA GLN A 61 -6.13 4.31 -10.23
C GLN A 61 -6.93 4.61 -11.52
N ARG A 62 -6.24 4.74 -12.66
CA ARG A 62 -6.87 4.94 -13.97
C ARG A 62 -7.76 3.78 -14.35
N ARG A 63 -7.25 2.55 -14.26
CA ARG A 63 -7.96 1.32 -14.64
C ARG A 63 -9.24 1.14 -13.83
N LEU A 64 -9.20 1.41 -12.52
CA LEU A 64 -10.39 1.33 -11.68
C LEU A 64 -11.45 2.38 -12.07
N ALA A 65 -11.02 3.58 -12.45
CA ALA A 65 -11.90 4.64 -12.92
C ALA A 65 -12.55 4.29 -14.28
N SER A 66 -11.76 3.85 -15.27
CA SER A 66 -12.25 3.50 -16.62
C SER A 66 -13.30 2.37 -16.61
N PHE A 67 -13.25 1.48 -15.63
CA PHE A 67 -14.23 0.39 -15.48
C PHE A 67 -15.44 0.74 -14.63
N ASN A 68 -15.60 2.00 -14.22
CA ASN A 68 -16.64 2.43 -13.29
C ASN A 68 -16.58 1.65 -11.97
N GLY A 69 -15.37 1.31 -11.52
CA GLY A 69 -15.11 0.57 -10.28
C GLY A 69 -15.31 1.42 -9.01
N THR A 70 -15.89 2.61 -9.14
CA THR A 70 -16.17 3.54 -8.04
C THR A 70 -17.56 4.16 -8.21
N GLN A 71 -18.29 4.30 -7.10
CA GLN A 71 -19.51 5.10 -7.02
C GLN A 71 -19.35 6.18 -5.94
N CYS A 72 -19.57 5.85 -4.66
CA CYS A 72 -19.42 6.81 -3.56
C CYS A 72 -17.95 7.17 -3.25
N GLY A 73 -16.98 6.43 -3.77
CA GLY A 73 -15.54 6.70 -3.59
C GLY A 73 -14.92 6.26 -2.26
N TYR A 74 -15.72 5.98 -1.23
CA TYR A 74 -15.18 5.81 0.12
C TYR A 74 -14.22 4.62 0.29
N CYS A 75 -14.53 3.48 -0.33
CA CYS A 75 -13.65 2.30 -0.29
C CYS A 75 -12.53 2.33 -1.32
N THR A 76 -12.57 3.26 -2.28
CA THR A 76 -11.68 3.29 -3.45
C THR A 76 -10.19 3.33 -3.08
N PRO A 77 -9.74 4.15 -2.12
CA PRO A 77 -8.33 4.14 -1.69
C PRO A 77 -7.85 2.76 -1.23
N GLY A 78 -8.66 2.07 -0.41
CA GLY A 78 -8.33 0.72 0.07
C GLY A 78 -8.22 -0.32 -1.04
N TRP A 79 -9.11 -0.25 -2.05
CA TRP A 79 -9.03 -1.10 -3.24
C TRP A 79 -7.78 -0.85 -4.07
N VAL A 80 -7.47 0.42 -4.33
CA VAL A 80 -6.28 0.82 -5.07
C VAL A 80 -5.01 0.35 -4.36
N MET A 81 -4.90 0.59 -3.06
CA MET A 81 -3.70 0.21 -2.29
C MET A 81 -3.57 -1.30 -2.11
N ASN A 82 -4.67 -2.03 -1.99
CA ASN A 82 -4.63 -3.50 -1.94
C ASN A 82 -4.10 -4.08 -3.27
N MET A 83 -4.61 -3.59 -4.40
CA MET A 83 -4.14 -4.02 -5.73
C MET A 83 -2.67 -3.62 -5.95
N TYR A 84 -2.28 -2.39 -5.57
CA TYR A 84 -0.91 -1.92 -5.69
C TYR A 84 0.07 -2.78 -4.88
N SER A 85 -0.28 -3.09 -3.63
CA SER A 85 0.53 -3.98 -2.80
C SER A 85 0.71 -5.36 -3.43
N LEU A 86 -0.35 -5.89 -4.06
CA LEU A 86 -0.34 -7.20 -4.69
C LEU A 86 0.56 -7.22 -5.94
N THR A 87 0.47 -6.19 -6.81
CA THR A 87 1.32 -6.08 -8.01
C THR A 87 2.78 -5.84 -7.68
N GLU A 88 3.07 -5.07 -6.62
CA GLU A 88 4.43 -4.82 -6.16
C GLU A 88 5.06 -6.07 -5.52
N ALA A 89 4.26 -6.89 -4.85
CA ALA A 89 4.73 -8.15 -4.25
C ALA A 89 4.94 -9.26 -5.29
N ASN A 90 4.12 -9.31 -6.33
CA ASN A 90 4.22 -10.30 -7.40
C ASN A 90 3.80 -9.68 -8.74
N LYS A 91 4.71 -9.71 -9.72
CA LYS A 91 4.43 -9.18 -11.07
C LYS A 91 3.62 -10.14 -11.94
N ASP A 92 3.64 -11.44 -11.65
CA ASP A 92 2.99 -12.49 -12.44
C ASP A 92 1.71 -13.01 -11.76
N LEU A 93 0.73 -12.13 -11.61
CA LEU A 93 -0.54 -12.44 -10.94
C LEU A 93 -1.50 -13.23 -11.85
N THR A 94 -2.23 -14.17 -11.26
CA THR A 94 -3.41 -14.78 -11.90
C THR A 94 -4.69 -14.09 -11.47
N THR A 95 -5.73 -14.26 -12.27
CA THR A 95 -7.08 -13.77 -12.01
C THR A 95 -7.59 -14.26 -10.65
N SER A 96 -7.37 -15.54 -10.34
CA SER A 96 -7.76 -16.13 -9.05
C SER A 96 -7.01 -15.49 -7.87
N GLN A 97 -5.71 -15.19 -8.01
CA GLN A 97 -4.95 -14.50 -6.95
C GLN A 97 -5.48 -13.10 -6.68
N ILE A 98 -5.86 -12.38 -7.74
CA ILE A 98 -6.47 -11.05 -7.63
C ILE A 98 -7.81 -11.15 -6.89
N GLU A 99 -8.71 -12.05 -7.30
CA GLU A 99 -10.01 -12.22 -6.63
C GLU A 99 -9.86 -12.63 -5.15
N ASN A 100 -8.91 -13.53 -4.86
CA ASN A 100 -8.64 -13.95 -3.48
C ASN A 100 -8.15 -12.79 -2.59
N SER A 101 -7.54 -11.75 -3.18
CA SER A 101 -7.13 -10.56 -2.44
C SER A 101 -8.30 -9.68 -2.00
N PHE A 102 -9.51 -9.89 -2.54
CA PHE A 102 -10.66 -9.01 -2.31
C PHE A 102 -11.32 -9.19 -0.95
N ALA A 103 -11.08 -10.33 -0.28
CA ALA A 103 -11.73 -10.66 0.99
C ALA A 103 -11.46 -9.64 2.12
N GLY A 104 -10.40 -8.84 2.01
CA GLY A 104 -10.08 -7.78 2.97
C GLY A 104 -10.80 -6.45 2.74
N ASN A 105 -11.51 -6.28 1.61
CA ASN A 105 -12.00 -4.99 1.15
C ASN A 105 -13.50 -5.02 0.90
N MET A 106 -14.25 -4.24 1.65
CA MET A 106 -15.70 -4.16 1.49
C MET A 106 -16.12 -3.02 0.57
N CYS A 107 -17.01 -3.32 -0.38
CA CYS A 107 -17.72 -2.31 -1.16
C CYS A 107 -19.23 -2.53 -1.09
N ARG A 108 -19.98 -1.48 -0.74
CA ARG A 108 -21.45 -1.54 -0.66
C ARG A 108 -22.16 -1.07 -1.93
N CYS A 109 -21.48 -0.29 -2.78
CA CYS A 109 -22.11 0.42 -3.88
C CYS A 109 -21.96 -0.32 -5.23
N THR A 110 -20.75 -0.78 -5.56
CA THR A 110 -20.43 -1.26 -6.92
C THR A 110 -20.89 -2.68 -7.23
N GLY A 111 -21.20 -3.48 -6.21
CA GLY A 111 -21.48 -4.90 -6.39
C GLY A 111 -20.25 -5.72 -6.84
N TYR A 112 -19.03 -5.21 -6.62
CA TYR A 112 -17.72 -5.83 -6.90
C TYR A 112 -17.38 -6.09 -8.37
N ARG A 113 -18.35 -6.42 -9.23
CA ARG A 113 -18.10 -6.77 -10.65
C ARG A 113 -17.21 -5.76 -11.39
N PRO A 114 -17.48 -4.44 -11.39
CA PRO A 114 -16.62 -3.50 -12.10
C PRO A 114 -15.20 -3.39 -11.50
N ILE A 115 -15.05 -3.62 -10.19
CA ILE A 115 -13.73 -3.67 -9.53
C ILE A 115 -12.96 -4.92 -9.97
N ALA A 116 -13.64 -6.06 -9.99
CA ALA A 116 -13.08 -7.33 -10.45
C ALA A 116 -12.64 -7.24 -11.92
N ASP A 117 -13.53 -6.75 -12.79
CA ASP A 117 -13.25 -6.54 -14.21
C ASP A 117 -12.03 -5.62 -14.38
N ALA A 118 -11.96 -4.50 -13.65
CA ALA A 118 -10.81 -3.59 -13.70
C ALA A 118 -9.50 -4.29 -13.34
N PHE A 119 -9.45 -4.98 -12.19
CA PHE A 119 -8.20 -5.51 -11.67
C PHE A 119 -7.74 -6.79 -12.36
N LYS A 120 -8.66 -7.64 -12.84
CA LYS A 120 -8.31 -8.82 -13.63
C LYS A 120 -7.53 -8.50 -14.90
N THR A 121 -7.64 -7.29 -15.42
CA THR A 121 -6.82 -6.87 -16.57
C THR A 121 -5.32 -6.81 -16.29
N PHE A 122 -4.90 -6.81 -15.02
CA PHE A 122 -3.49 -6.93 -14.62
C PHE A 122 -3.02 -8.38 -14.49
N ALA A 123 -3.92 -9.36 -14.63
CA ALA A 123 -3.56 -10.76 -14.56
C ALA A 123 -2.92 -11.25 -15.87
N LYS A 124 -1.99 -12.20 -15.76
CA LYS A 124 -1.38 -12.85 -16.93
C LYS A 124 -2.34 -13.72 -17.73
N ASP A 125 -3.40 -14.20 -17.08
CA ASP A 125 -4.46 -15.03 -17.63
C ASP A 125 -5.76 -14.24 -17.87
N ALA A 126 -5.65 -12.92 -18.01
CA ALA A 126 -6.78 -12.05 -18.30
C ALA A 126 -7.49 -12.47 -19.61
N ASP A 127 -8.82 -12.47 -19.57
CA ASP A 127 -9.63 -12.72 -20.76
C ASP A 127 -9.42 -11.60 -21.80
N LYS A 128 -9.19 -11.98 -23.06
CA LYS A 128 -9.01 -11.03 -24.17
C LYS A 128 -10.23 -10.13 -24.33
N ALA A 129 -11.43 -10.67 -24.19
CA ALA A 129 -12.66 -9.87 -24.29
C ALA A 129 -12.75 -8.78 -23.21
N LEU A 130 -12.14 -9.03 -22.04
CA LEU A 130 -12.05 -8.05 -20.96
C LEU A 130 -11.00 -6.97 -21.26
N LEU A 131 -9.87 -7.35 -21.85
CA LEU A 131 -8.84 -6.40 -22.29
C LEU A 131 -9.34 -5.51 -23.44
N ASP A 132 -10.13 -6.07 -24.36
CA ASP A 132 -10.67 -5.36 -25.52
C ASP A 132 -11.85 -4.43 -25.17
N ARG A 133 -12.39 -4.55 -23.95
CA ARG A 133 -13.40 -3.62 -23.40
C ARG A 133 -12.83 -2.23 -23.10
N LEU A 134 -11.51 -2.08 -23.06
CA LEU A 134 -10.83 -0.82 -22.78
C LEU A 134 -10.69 0.06 -24.02
N GLY A 135 -11.71 0.89 -24.23
CA GLY A 135 -11.59 2.08 -25.04
C GLY A 135 -12.75 3.01 -24.73
N ASP A 136 -12.55 3.94 -23.81
CA ASP A 136 -13.40 5.13 -23.82
C ASP A 136 -13.09 5.89 -25.11
N LEU A 137 -14.11 6.45 -25.78
CA LEU A 137 -13.93 7.15 -27.05
C LEU A 137 -12.90 8.28 -26.93
N GLU A 138 -12.81 8.88 -25.75
CA GLU A 138 -11.87 9.96 -25.41
C GLU A 138 -10.41 9.47 -25.23
N ASP A 139 -10.21 8.18 -24.93
CA ASP A 139 -8.89 7.55 -24.72
C ASP A 139 -8.31 6.93 -26.00
N ILE A 140 -9.09 6.89 -27.09
CA ILE A 140 -8.60 6.42 -28.37
C ILE A 140 -7.58 7.44 -28.90
N SER A 141 -6.34 6.99 -29.08
CA SER A 141 -5.23 7.79 -29.65
C SER A 141 -5.51 8.47 -31.00
N THR A 142 -6.63 8.16 -31.65
CA THR A 142 -7.18 8.85 -32.82
C THR A 142 -7.65 10.28 -32.49
N ILE A 143 -8.01 10.58 -31.23
CA ILE A 143 -8.36 11.92 -30.75
C ILE A 143 -7.19 12.47 -29.93
N LYS A 144 -6.20 13.05 -30.63
CA LYS A 144 -5.07 13.73 -30.01
C LYS A 144 -5.56 14.96 -29.23
N SER A 145 -5.18 15.07 -27.96
CA SER A 145 -5.42 16.24 -27.08
C SER A 145 -4.66 17.52 -27.47
N CYS A 146 -4.29 17.67 -28.74
CA CYS A 146 -4.35 18.95 -29.44
C CYS A 146 -4.72 18.67 -30.89
N GLY A 147 -6.01 18.72 -31.20
CA GLY A 147 -6.59 18.48 -32.52
C GLY A 147 -6.28 19.57 -33.56
N ILE A 148 -5.09 20.17 -33.53
CA ILE A 148 -4.61 21.13 -34.52
C ILE A 148 -3.21 20.69 -34.94
N LYS A 149 -3.03 20.41 -36.24
CA LYS A 149 -1.68 20.26 -36.83
C LYS A 149 -1.03 21.64 -36.88
N CYS A 150 -0.35 22.02 -35.80
CA CYS A 150 0.42 23.26 -35.75
C CYS A 150 1.62 23.16 -36.69
N THR A 151 1.64 23.95 -37.76
CA THR A 151 2.81 24.19 -38.61
C THR A 151 3.78 25.21 -38.00
N ALA A 152 3.41 25.86 -36.89
CA ALA A 152 4.24 26.82 -36.18
C ALA A 152 4.93 26.20 -34.95
N LYS A 153 6.18 26.59 -34.70
CA LYS A 153 6.93 26.24 -33.48
C LYS A 153 6.14 26.71 -32.26
N CYS A 154 5.72 25.75 -31.42
CA CYS A 154 5.03 26.06 -30.18
C CYS A 154 5.95 26.91 -29.27
N PRO A 155 5.49 28.07 -28.75
CA PRO A 155 6.30 28.89 -27.84
C PRO A 155 6.44 28.25 -26.44
N LYS A 156 5.63 27.24 -26.11
CA LYS A 156 5.74 26.49 -24.87
C LYS A 156 6.70 25.33 -25.06
N LYS A 157 7.80 25.34 -24.28
CA LYS A 157 8.56 24.11 -24.03
C LYS A 157 7.59 23.12 -23.40
N CYS A 158 7.33 22.00 -24.07
CA CYS A 158 6.82 20.83 -23.39
C CYS A 158 7.88 20.50 -22.35
N HIS A 159 7.58 20.75 -21.08
CA HIS A 159 8.48 20.36 -20.00
C HIS A 159 8.62 18.85 -20.15
N LYS A 160 9.82 18.40 -20.54
CA LYS A 160 10.26 17.07 -20.13
C LYS A 160 10.22 17.16 -18.62
N ASP A 161 9.43 16.30 -17.99
CA ASP A 161 9.40 16.13 -16.56
C ASP A 161 10.84 16.16 -16.08
N GLU A 162 11.21 17.24 -15.38
CA GLU A 162 12.39 17.19 -14.55
C GLU A 162 12.01 16.19 -13.49
N ASP A 163 12.58 14.99 -13.62
CA ASP A 163 12.47 13.92 -12.64
C ASP A 163 12.55 14.56 -11.27
N LEU A 164 11.41 14.56 -10.55
CA LEU A 164 11.43 14.84 -9.13
C LEU A 164 12.19 13.67 -8.52
N ASN A 165 13.51 13.83 -8.46
CA ASN A 165 14.41 13.10 -7.62
C ASN A 165 13.90 13.27 -6.20
N ILE A 166 13.01 12.38 -5.78
CA ILE A 166 12.82 12.05 -4.38
C ILE A 166 14.03 11.18 -4.00
N ALA A 167 15.22 11.77 -4.12
CA ALA A 167 16.45 11.19 -3.65
C ALA A 167 16.59 11.62 -2.19
N GLU A 168 16.44 10.62 -1.33
CA GLU A 168 17.28 10.40 -0.15
C GLU A 168 17.04 11.34 1.04
N GLY A 169 15.92 11.06 1.72
CA GLY A 169 15.80 11.24 3.16
C GLY A 169 15.61 9.89 3.87
N PHE A 170 16.31 8.84 3.44
CA PHE A 170 16.22 7.54 4.12
C PHE A 170 17.12 7.56 5.36
N THR A 171 16.52 7.55 6.53
CA THR A 171 17.25 7.16 7.74
C THR A 171 17.46 5.65 7.67
N ILE A 172 18.60 5.23 7.13
CA ILE A 172 19.10 3.88 7.34
C ILE A 172 19.38 3.76 8.83
N VAL A 173 18.58 2.98 9.54
CA VAL A 173 18.82 2.72 10.96
C VAL A 173 19.96 1.71 11.02
N THR A 174 21.18 2.22 11.16
CA THR A 174 22.41 1.43 11.09
C THR A 174 22.74 0.67 12.38
N LYS A 175 21.92 0.80 13.43
CA LYS A 175 22.16 0.14 14.72
C LYS A 175 20.89 -0.52 15.26
N ASN A 176 20.92 -1.85 15.37
CA ASN A 176 19.92 -2.68 16.04
C ASN A 176 20.08 -2.57 17.57
N GLU A 177 20.01 -1.36 18.10
CA GLU A 177 20.01 -1.10 19.55
C GLU A 177 18.56 -0.95 20.02
N MET A 178 18.24 -1.44 21.22
CA MET A 178 16.90 -1.32 21.79
C MET A 178 16.44 0.14 21.79
N ILE A 179 15.28 0.39 21.19
CA ILE A 179 14.68 1.73 21.18
C ILE A 179 13.65 1.80 22.29
N VAL A 180 13.74 2.85 23.12
CA VAL A 180 12.80 3.12 24.20
C VAL A 180 12.09 4.45 23.92
N VAL A 181 10.77 4.42 23.86
CA VAL A 181 9.93 5.63 23.74
C VAL A 181 9.11 5.78 25.01
N ASP A 182 9.34 6.87 25.74
CA ASP A 182 8.60 7.22 26.95
C ASP A 182 7.42 8.13 26.60
N CYS A 183 6.19 7.64 26.82
CA CYS A 183 4.96 8.39 26.59
C CYS A 183 4.38 8.98 27.89
N GLY A 184 5.16 9.00 28.98
CA GLY A 184 4.78 9.46 30.31
C GLY A 184 3.91 8.47 31.09
N THR A 185 2.87 7.93 30.45
CA THR A 185 1.99 6.90 31.04
C THR A 185 2.56 5.49 30.92
N HIS A 186 3.25 5.21 29.81
CA HIS A 186 3.79 3.89 29.49
C HIS A 186 5.07 4.04 28.68
N LYS A 187 5.90 3.00 28.70
CA LYS A 187 7.14 2.92 27.93
C LYS A 187 7.03 1.85 26.85
N TRP A 188 7.48 2.20 25.66
CA TRP A 188 7.53 1.32 24.50
C TRP A 188 8.95 0.87 24.23
N TYR A 189 9.11 -0.42 23.99
CA TYR A 189 10.41 -1.04 23.77
C TYR A 189 10.42 -1.77 22.42
N LYS A 190 11.26 -1.31 21.49
CA LYS A 190 11.57 -2.09 20.29
C LYS A 190 12.84 -2.88 20.56
N ALA A 191 12.68 -4.18 20.80
CA ALA A 191 13.76 -5.11 21.03
C ALA A 191 14.28 -5.69 19.70
N PHE A 192 15.59 -5.93 19.61
CA PHE A 192 16.23 -6.55 18.44
C PHE A 192 16.89 -7.89 18.77
N SER A 193 16.93 -8.26 20.05
CA SER A 193 17.46 -9.54 20.55
C SER A 193 16.57 -10.10 21.67
N LEU A 194 16.71 -11.39 21.98
CA LEU A 194 16.04 -11.99 23.13
C LEU A 194 16.51 -11.38 24.46
N ASP A 195 17.79 -11.00 24.54
CA ASP A 195 18.33 -10.33 25.73
C ASP A 195 17.64 -8.98 25.96
N ASP A 196 17.33 -8.23 24.89
CA ASP A 196 16.57 -6.99 24.97
C ASP A 196 15.16 -7.23 25.50
N VAL A 197 14.49 -8.28 25.01
CA VAL A 197 13.16 -8.69 25.47
C VAL A 197 13.18 -8.96 26.98
N PHE A 198 14.11 -9.78 27.47
CA PHE A 198 14.20 -10.10 28.90
C PHE A 198 14.62 -8.90 29.76
N LYS A 199 15.52 -8.05 29.27
CA LYS A 199 15.89 -6.79 29.95
C LYS A 199 14.67 -5.88 30.13
N ALA A 200 13.84 -5.75 29.10
CA ALA A 200 12.63 -4.96 29.18
C ALA A 200 11.61 -5.60 30.15
N MET A 201 11.39 -6.92 30.09
CA MET A 201 10.46 -7.63 30.98
C MET A 201 10.82 -7.51 32.47
N ASN A 202 12.10 -7.36 32.81
CA ASN A 202 12.54 -7.18 34.20
C ASN A 202 12.09 -5.86 34.85
N SER A 203 11.45 -4.95 34.09
CA SER A 203 11.06 -3.62 34.59
C SER A 203 9.64 -3.53 35.17
N GLY A 204 8.86 -4.63 35.21
CA GLY A 204 7.54 -4.67 35.86
C GLY A 204 6.48 -5.44 35.06
N GLU A 205 5.23 -4.98 35.11
CA GLU A 205 4.13 -5.54 34.30
C GLU A 205 4.36 -5.27 32.81
N TYR A 206 4.08 -6.27 31.96
CA TYR A 206 4.28 -6.18 30.51
C TYR A 206 3.12 -6.73 29.68
N LYS A 207 3.00 -6.24 28.46
CA LYS A 207 2.14 -6.77 27.39
C LYS A 207 2.98 -6.99 26.14
N LEU A 208 2.85 -8.15 25.52
CA LEU A 208 3.48 -8.41 24.22
C LEU A 208 2.54 -7.97 23.09
N ILE A 209 3.07 -7.28 22.09
CA ILE A 209 2.37 -6.85 20.88
C ILE A 209 3.13 -7.42 19.68
N ALA A 210 2.69 -8.58 19.21
CA ALA A 210 3.11 -9.10 17.91
C ALA A 210 2.11 -8.66 16.85
N GLU A 211 2.59 -8.03 15.78
CA GLU A 211 1.73 -7.71 14.63
C GLU A 211 1.68 -8.92 13.68
N PHE A 212 0.46 -9.31 13.30
CA PHE A 212 0.23 -10.36 12.30
C PHE A 212 0.53 -9.82 10.90
N VAL A 213 1.77 -9.97 10.43
CA VAL A 213 2.05 -9.96 9.00
C VAL A 213 1.66 -11.34 8.47
N LYS A 214 0.72 -11.41 7.51
CA LYS A 214 0.26 -12.68 6.90
C LYS A 214 1.47 -13.56 6.53
N GLY A 215 1.66 -14.66 7.29
CA GLY A 215 2.77 -15.60 7.17
C GLY A 215 2.80 -16.55 8.37
N PRO A 216 3.46 -17.73 8.27
CA PRO A 216 3.50 -18.72 9.34
C PRO A 216 4.21 -18.19 10.59
N ILE A 217 3.45 -17.89 11.65
CA ILE A 217 3.73 -17.80 13.11
C ILE A 217 5.21 -17.63 13.55
N THR A 218 6.03 -16.79 12.91
CA THR A 218 7.47 -16.71 13.24
C THR A 218 8.05 -15.29 13.20
N THR A 219 7.26 -14.26 13.45
CA THR A 219 7.79 -12.88 13.53
C THR A 219 7.88 -12.37 14.97
N CYS A 220 9.06 -11.82 15.27
CA CYS A 220 9.51 -11.30 16.55
C CYS A 220 8.48 -10.34 17.19
N PRO A 221 8.08 -10.56 18.45
CA PRO A 221 7.09 -9.71 19.12
C PRO A 221 7.69 -8.35 19.50
N THR A 222 6.99 -7.26 19.19
CA THR A 222 7.26 -5.94 19.78
C THR A 222 6.76 -5.96 21.24
N LEU A 223 7.58 -5.52 22.21
CA LEU A 223 7.28 -5.66 23.64
C LEU A 223 6.81 -4.33 24.25
N TYR A 224 5.82 -4.37 25.15
CA TYR A 224 5.26 -3.22 25.86
C TYR A 224 5.29 -3.46 27.37
N LEU A 225 5.48 -2.42 28.19
CA LEU A 225 5.28 -2.46 29.64
C LEU A 225 4.30 -1.38 30.10
N PRO A 226 3.09 -1.74 30.60
CA PRO A 226 2.33 -0.79 31.38
C PRO A 226 2.79 -0.79 32.83
N ARG A 227 2.79 0.40 33.45
CA ARG A 227 2.74 0.51 34.91
C ARG A 227 1.31 0.95 35.24
N ILE A 228 0.53 0.09 35.89
CA ILE A 228 -0.68 0.52 36.59
C ILE A 228 -0.25 1.19 37.89
#